data_AF-A0A7W0SI82-F1
#
_entry.id   AF-A0A7W0SI82-F1
#
_cell.length_a   1.000
_cell.length_b   1.000
_cell.length_c   1.000
_cell.angle_alpha   90.00
_cell.angle_beta   90.00
_cell.angle_gamma   90.00
#
_symmetry.space_group_name_H-M   'P 1'
#
loop_
_entity.id
_entity.type
_entity.pdbx_description
1 polymer ?
#
loop_
_entity_poly.entity_id
_entity_poly.type
_entity_poly.pdbx_seq_one_letter_code
_entity_poly.pdbx_strand_id
1 'polypeptide(L)'
;MQFWAYFKRQAVLGRVSGIPVRADYRWFFVVALMTAITAASLNQLVGNLAGSIVLGLATTLLFFASIFFHEFAHALAAKLEKLEVVEIVLHPFGG
;
A
#
# COMPACT_ATOMS: atom_id res chain seq x y z
N MET A 1 -11.36 9.96 25.23
CA MET A 1 -11.44 9.48 23.82
C MET A 1 -10.14 9.81 23.06
N GLN A 2 -9.00 9.23 23.48
CA GLN A 2 -7.65 9.55 22.91
C GLN A 2 -7.09 8.42 22.03
N PHE A 3 -7.80 7.28 21.92
CA PHE A 3 -7.35 6.10 21.16
C PHE A 3 -7.21 6.36 19.65
N TRP A 4 -8.02 7.26 19.10
CA TRP A 4 -8.04 7.57 17.67
C TRP A 4 -6.98 8.59 17.22
N ALA A 5 -6.34 9.31 18.15
CA ALA A 5 -5.34 10.33 17.82
C ALA A 5 -3.99 9.73 17.39
N TYR A 6 -3.70 8.47 17.77
CA TYR A 6 -2.46 7.78 17.40
C TYR A 6 -2.38 7.44 15.90
N PHE A 7 -3.52 7.43 15.20
CA PHE A 7 -3.63 6.99 13.81
C PHE A 7 -3.54 8.10 12.77
N LYS A 8 -3.28 9.35 13.19
CA LYS A 8 -3.04 10.50 12.29
C LYS A 8 -1.57 10.74 11.95
N ARG A 9 -0.74 9.70 11.92
CA ARG A 9 0.64 9.82 11.44
C ARG A 9 0.70 9.25 10.03
N GLN A 10 0.73 10.13 9.04
CA GLN A 10 0.98 9.77 7.65
C GLN A 10 2.48 10.00 7.38
N ALA A 11 3.19 8.96 6.96
CA ALA A 11 4.55 9.08 6.47
C ALA A 11 4.50 9.58 5.01
N VAL A 12 5.29 10.60 4.69
CA VAL A 12 5.47 11.03 3.29
C VAL A 12 6.37 10.01 2.60
N LEU A 13 5.83 9.28 1.62
CA LEU A 13 6.60 8.32 0.83
C LEU A 13 7.36 9.00 -0.30
N GLY A 14 6.83 10.11 -0.83
CA GLY A 14 7.48 10.87 -1.89
C GLY A 14 6.51 11.78 -2.66
N ARG A 15 6.89 12.13 -3.89
CA ARG A 15 6.03 12.84 -4.84
C ARG A 15 6.06 12.15 -6.19
N VAL A 16 4.89 11.92 -6.78
CA VAL A 16 4.74 11.32 -8.12
C VAL A 16 3.92 12.28 -8.98
N SER A 17 4.45 12.69 -10.14
CA SER A 17 3.80 13.67 -11.04
C SER A 17 3.41 15.01 -10.38
N GLY A 18 4.15 15.40 -9.33
CA GLY A 18 3.88 16.59 -8.51
C GLY A 18 2.91 16.37 -7.34
N ILE A 19 2.27 15.21 -7.26
CA ILE A 19 1.28 14.87 -6.23
C ILE A 19 2.01 14.21 -5.04
N PRO A 20 1.86 14.72 -3.81
CA PRO A 20 2.45 14.09 -2.63
C PRO A 20 1.80 12.73 -2.37
N VAL A 21 2.65 11.71 -2.23
CA VAL A 21 2.25 10.35 -1.89
C VAL A 21 2.53 10.13 -0.41
N ARG A 22 1.50 9.79 0.35
CA ARG A 22 1.57 9.50 1.79
C ARG A 22 1.11 8.07 2.06
N ALA A 23 1.68 7.44 3.07
CA ALA A 23 1.17 6.19 3.61
C ALA A 23 0.88 6.32 5.11
N ASP A 24 -0.22 5.72 5.54
CA ASP A 24 -0.53 5.56 6.95
C ASP A 24 0.46 4.57 7.59
N TYR A 25 0.93 4.80 8.82
CA TYR A 25 1.78 3.81 9.52
C TYR A 25 1.13 2.42 9.63
N ARG A 26 -0.21 2.35 9.67
CA ARG A 26 -0.96 1.09 9.61
C ARG A 26 -0.64 0.26 8.37
N TRP A 27 -0.21 0.91 7.29
CA TRP A 27 0.15 0.25 6.04
C TRP A 27 1.28 -0.76 6.25
N PHE A 28 2.33 -0.41 7.00
CA PHE A 28 3.44 -1.32 7.29
C PHE A 28 2.99 -2.58 8.04
N PHE A 29 2.08 -2.42 9.01
CA PHE A 29 1.50 -3.56 9.73
C PHE A 29 0.71 -4.47 8.79
N VAL A 30 -0.10 -3.91 7.90
CA VAL A 30 -0.89 -4.69 6.94
C VAL A 30 0.00 -5.38 5.91
N VAL A 31 1.08 -4.73 5.44
CA VAL A 31 2.07 -5.38 4.57
C VAL A 31 2.71 -6.59 5.25
N ALA A 32 3.11 -6.46 6.53
CA ALA A 32 3.67 -7.58 7.28
C ALA A 32 2.66 -8.71 7.47
N LEU A 33 1.41 -8.38 7.83
CA LEU A 33 0.33 -9.35 8.03
C LEU A 33 -0.02 -10.09 6.73
N MET A 34 -0.20 -9.36 5.63
CA MET A 34 -0.49 -9.92 4.31
C MET A 34 0.67 -10.78 3.80
N THR A 35 1.90 -10.35 4.01
CA THR A 35 3.10 -11.14 3.69
C THR A 35 3.08 -12.46 4.44
N ALA A 36 2.81 -12.45 5.74
CA ALA A 36 2.76 -13.67 6.56
C ALA A 36 1.64 -14.62 6.13
N ILE A 37 0.43 -14.11 5.88
CA ILE A 37 -0.72 -14.92 5.42
C ILE A 37 -0.44 -15.53 4.05
N THR A 38 0.11 -14.73 3.12
CA THR A 38 0.42 -15.19 1.77
C THR A 38 1.57 -16.20 1.80
N ALA A 39 2.62 -15.95 2.58
CA ALA A 39 3.73 -16.88 2.75
C ALA A 39 3.27 -18.22 3.36
N ALA A 40 2.40 -18.19 4.38
CA ALA A 40 1.84 -19.40 4.97
C ALA A 40 1.04 -20.21 3.94
N SER A 41 0.26 -19.54 3.09
CA SER A 41 -0.50 -20.16 2.01
C SER A 41 0.42 -20.77 0.93
N LEU A 42 1.51 -20.09 0.60
CA LEU A 42 2.50 -20.53 -0.39
C LEU A 42 3.44 -21.62 0.14
N ASN A 43 3.52 -21.84 1.45
CA ASN A 43 4.47 -22.79 2.02
C ASN A 43 4.22 -24.22 1.60
N GLN A 44 2.95 -24.61 1.44
CA GLN A 44 2.58 -25.94 0.94
C GLN A 44 2.98 -26.17 -0.51
N LEU A 45 3.08 -25.12 -1.33
CA LEU A 45 3.45 -25.20 -2.74
C LEU A 45 4.96 -25.11 -2.94
N VAL A 46 5.64 -24.24 -2.19
CA VAL A 46 7.07 -23.96 -2.33
C VAL A 46 7.93 -24.97 -1.57
N GLY A 47 7.43 -25.50 -0.45
CA GLY A 47 8.17 -26.46 0.40
C GLY A 47 9.37 -25.87 1.14
N ASN A 48 9.63 -24.56 1.02
CA ASN A 48 10.74 -23.86 1.67
C ASN A 48 10.26 -22.55 2.29
N LEU A 49 10.49 -22.38 3.60
CA LEU A 49 10.04 -21.21 4.36
C LEU A 49 10.59 -19.88 3.81
N ALA A 50 11.88 -19.83 3.47
CA ALA A 50 12.50 -18.62 2.95
C ALA A 50 11.90 -18.25 1.58
N GLY A 51 11.72 -19.23 0.70
CA GLY A 51 11.06 -19.03 -0.60
C GLY A 51 9.63 -18.53 -0.47
N SER A 52 8.87 -19.08 0.48
CA SER A 52 7.49 -18.64 0.76
C SER A 52 7.42 -17.21 1.29
N ILE A 53 8.36 -16.80 2.15
CA ILE A 53 8.44 -15.43 2.67
C ILE A 53 8.77 -14.45 1.54
N VAL A 54 9.76 -14.77 0.69
CA VAL A 54 10.15 -13.92 -0.44
C VAL A 54 8.99 -13.75 -1.42
N LEU A 55 8.33 -14.85 -1.81
CA LEU A 55 7.18 -14.80 -2.71
C LEU A 55 5.98 -14.10 -2.06
N GLY A 56 5.69 -14.38 -0.79
CA GLY A 56 4.61 -13.72 -0.05
C GLY A 56 4.82 -12.20 0.03
N LEU A 57 6.06 -11.75 0.25
CA LEU A 57 6.42 -10.34 0.25
C LEU A 57 6.29 -9.75 -1.15
N ALA A 58 6.83 -10.41 -2.18
CA ALA A 58 6.75 -9.96 -3.57
C ALA A 58 5.30 -9.80 -4.04
N THR A 59 4.46 -10.80 -3.79
CA THR A 59 3.02 -10.75 -4.10
C THR A 59 2.32 -9.63 -3.35
N THR A 60 2.60 -9.46 -2.06
CA THR A 60 2.02 -8.37 -1.25
C THR A 60 2.41 -6.99 -1.80
N LEU A 61 3.68 -6.79 -2.15
CA LEU A 61 4.16 -5.54 -2.74
C LEU A 61 3.55 -5.26 -4.11
N LEU A 62 3.41 -6.29 -4.96
CA LEU A 62 2.74 -6.17 -6.26
C LEU A 62 1.26 -5.79 -6.10
N PHE A 63 0.57 -6.36 -5.11
CA PHE A 63 -0.81 -6.01 -4.79
C PHE A 63 -0.94 -4.54 -4.41
N PHE A 64 -0.10 -4.04 -3.51
CA PHE A 64 -0.12 -2.61 -3.15
C PHE A 64 0.32 -1.69 -4.29
N ALA A 65 1.26 -2.12 -5.13
CA ALA A 65 1.63 -1.39 -6.34
C ALA A 65 0.43 -1.27 -7.29
N SER A 66 -0.37 -2.32 -7.46
CA SER A 66 -1.60 -2.30 -8.26
C SER A 66 -2.61 -1.27 -7.72
N ILE A 67 -2.85 -1.26 -6.41
CA ILE A 67 -3.72 -0.27 -5.76
C ILE A 67 -3.18 1.14 -6.01
N PHE A 68 -1.88 1.36 -5.80
CA PHE A 68 -1.27 2.67 -6.04
C PHE A 68 -1.47 3.14 -7.49
N PHE A 69 -1.27 2.26 -8.47
CA PHE A 69 -1.49 2.60 -9.88
C PHE A 69 -2.97 2.86 -10.20
N HIS A 70 -3.89 2.17 -9.55
CA HIS A 70 -5.33 2.44 -9.66
C HIS A 70 -5.67 3.86 -9.19
N GLU A 71 -5.22 4.24 -7.99
CA GLU A 71 -5.44 5.60 -7.46
C GLU A 71 -4.73 6.67 -8.26
N PHE A 72 -3.52 6.37 -8.75
CA PHE A 72 -2.79 7.26 -9.63
C PHE A 72 -3.53 7.49 -10.96
N ALA A 73 -4.21 6.47 -11.50
CA ALA A 73 -5.02 6.63 -12.70
C ALA A 73 -6.21 7.57 -12.47
N HIS A 74 -6.88 7.50 -11.31
CA HIS A 74 -7.93 8.46 -10.93
C HIS A 74 -7.38 9.87 -10.81
N ALA A 75 -6.24 10.03 -10.15
CA ALA A 75 -5.58 11.33 -10.02
C ALA A 75 -5.17 11.92 -11.39
N LEU A 76 -4.68 11.07 -12.30
CA LEU A 76 -4.37 11.49 -13.66
C LEU A 76 -5.62 11.88 -14.45
N ALA A 77 -6.70 11.11 -14.34
CA ALA A 77 -7.98 11.43 -14.97
C ALA A 77 -8.54 12.77 -14.46
N ALA A 78 -8.52 13.00 -13.14
CA ALA A 78 -8.92 14.27 -12.54
C ALA A 78 -8.07 15.46 -13.05
N LYS A 79 -6.76 15.27 -13.18
CA LYS A 79 -5.84 16.28 -13.73
C LYS A 79 -6.15 16.62 -15.19
N LEU A 80 -6.53 15.64 -16.01
CA LEU A 80 -6.96 15.86 -17.40
C LEU A 80 -8.26 16.68 -17.47
N GLU A 81 -9.18 16.46 -16.52
CA GLU A 81 -10.42 17.23 -16.35
C GLU A 81 -10.21 18.58 -15.63
N LYS A 82 -8.95 19.00 -15.40
CA LYS A 82 -8.57 20.25 -14.72
C LYS A 82 -9.09 20.35 -13.27
N LEU A 83 -9.31 19.21 -12.61
CA LEU A 83 -9.63 19.16 -11.18
C LEU A 83 -8.33 19.15 -10.37
N GLU A 84 -8.33 19.85 -9.23
CA GLU A 84 -7.19 19.87 -8.32
C GLU A 84 -7.07 18.54 -7.55
N VAL A 85 -5.88 17.94 -7.61
CA VAL A 85 -5.53 16.75 -6.81
C VAL A 85 -4.55 17.16 -5.72
N VAL A 86 -4.98 17.09 -4.46
CA VAL A 86 -4.22 17.58 -3.31
C VAL A 86 -3.17 16.57 -2.82
N GLU A 87 -3.52 15.29 -2.76
CA GLU A 87 -2.62 14.20 -2.33
C GLU A 87 -3.14 12.81 -2.73
N ILE A 88 -2.23 11.83 -2.77
CA ILE A 88 -2.57 10.39 -2.86
C ILE A 88 -2.19 9.75 -1.52
N VAL A 89 -3.17 9.18 -0.81
CA VAL A 89 -2.96 8.53 0.48
C VAL A 89 -3.17 7.03 0.31
N LEU A 90 -2.12 6.25 0.56
CA LEU A 90 -2.22 4.80 0.68
C LEU A 90 -2.75 4.44 2.08
N HIS A 91 -4.02 4.06 2.14
CA HIS A 91 -4.59 3.43 3.31
C HIS A 91 -4.40 1.90 3.26
N PRO A 92 -4.50 1.22 4.41
CA PRO A 92 -4.31 -0.22 4.46
C PRO A 92 -5.37 -1.04 3.70
N PHE A 93 -6.49 -0.41 3.31
CA PHE A 93 -7.61 -1.05 2.61
C PHE A 93 -7.94 -0.38 1.25
N GLY A 94 -7.12 0.57 0.76
CA GLY A 94 -7.41 1.35 -0.46
C GLY A 94 -6.82 2.77 -0.40
N GLY A 95 -7.07 3.60 -1.41
CA GLY A 95 -6.78 5.04 -1.38
C GLY A 95 -8.03 5.88 -1.57
#